data_AF-A0A3C2D2D3-F1
#
_entry.id   AF-A0A3C2D2D3-F1
#
_cell.length_a   1.000
_cell.length_b   1.000
_cell.length_c   1.000
_cell.angle_alpha   90.00
_cell.angle_beta   90.00
_cell.angle_gamma   90.00
#
_symmetry.space_group_name_H-M   'P 1'
#
loop_
_entity.id
_entity.type
_entity.pdbx_description
1 polymer ?
#
loop_
_entity_poly.entity_id
_entity_poly.type
_entity_poly.pdbx_seq_one_letter_code
_entity_poly.pdbx_strand_id
1 'polypeptide(L)'
;MNQTAELKAKGRKPRYVKPDAVKYLESLAFEAKKIRLPNTPIRFLAKDEYRDDTTSGLMKAITDFLKLSGYKAEQINRRITTKTIFTNVIGHQRSIIETHWIKNGINEMFDISTIIGEITVRIRISRDLQSHAQVTEEAGLISVTVTSFEQFLKFYNLKFQEGNPC
;
A
#
# COMPACT_ATOMS: atom_id res chain seq x y z
N MET A 1 47.08 19.51 12.56
CA MET A 1 45.92 18.89 13.26
C MET A 1 45.03 18.28 12.21
N ASN A 2 45.25 17.01 11.86
CA ASN A 2 44.44 16.34 10.82
C ASN A 2 43.59 15.27 11.49
N GLN A 3 42.29 15.52 11.47
CA GLN A 3 41.26 14.68 12.06
C GLN A 3 40.94 13.55 11.07
N THR A 4 41.51 12.37 11.31
CA THR A 4 41.17 11.16 10.56
C THR A 4 39.77 10.73 10.97
N ALA A 5 38.78 10.95 10.10
CA ALA A 5 37.41 10.54 10.33
C ALA A 5 37.32 9.00 10.34
N GLU A 6 37.08 8.43 11.52
CA GLU A 6 36.78 7.01 11.71
C GLU A 6 35.45 6.65 11.04
N LEU A 7 35.49 5.96 9.90
CA LEU A 7 34.33 5.32 9.31
C LEU A 7 33.94 4.10 10.15
N LYS A 8 33.04 4.28 11.12
CA LYS A 8 32.44 3.16 11.86
C LYS A 8 31.68 2.24 10.90
N ALA A 9 32.06 0.96 10.87
CA ALA A 9 31.37 -0.06 10.08
C ALA A 9 29.91 -0.18 10.54
N LYS A 10 28.97 0.14 9.64
CA LYS A 10 27.53 0.03 9.91
C LYS A 10 27.18 -1.47 10.03
N GLY A 11 26.82 -1.92 11.24
CA GLY A 11 26.42 -3.31 11.49
C GLY A 11 25.27 -3.78 10.58
N ARG A 12 25.17 -5.08 10.35
CA ARG A 12 24.11 -5.67 9.51
C ARG A 12 22.74 -5.41 10.16
N LYS A 13 21.77 -4.94 9.38
CA LYS A 13 20.39 -4.80 9.85
C LYS A 13 19.83 -6.18 10.23
N PRO A 14 18.99 -6.29 11.28
CA PRO A 14 18.34 -7.54 11.61
C PRO A 14 17.49 -8.03 10.44
N ARG A 15 17.37 -9.36 10.31
CA ARG A 15 16.51 -9.97 9.30
C ARG A 15 15.05 -9.61 9.59
N TYR A 16 14.31 -9.27 8.54
CA TYR A 16 12.87 -9.03 8.66
C TYR A 16 12.15 -10.30 9.15
N VAL A 17 11.32 -10.14 10.17
CA VAL A 17 10.41 -11.16 10.68
C VAL A 17 8.99 -10.72 10.35
N LYS A 18 8.27 -11.56 9.60
CA LYS A 18 6.93 -11.24 9.14
C LYS A 18 5.95 -11.24 10.33
N PRO A 19 5.24 -10.13 10.61
CA PRO A 19 4.28 -10.06 11.69
C PRO A 19 3.02 -10.86 11.37
N ASP A 20 2.27 -11.25 12.40
CA ASP A 20 1.06 -12.08 12.24
C ASP A 20 -0.04 -11.37 11.46
N ALA A 21 -0.15 -10.05 11.61
CA ALA A 21 -1.01 -9.19 10.80
C ALA A 21 -0.79 -9.40 9.29
N VAL A 22 0.46 -9.49 8.84
CA VAL A 22 0.77 -9.66 7.42
C VAL A 22 0.46 -11.09 6.96
N LYS A 23 0.66 -12.10 7.81
CA LYS A 23 0.25 -13.49 7.52
C LYS A 23 -1.27 -13.62 7.39
N TYR A 24 -2.02 -12.86 8.19
CA TYR A 24 -3.48 -12.78 8.07
C TYR A 24 -3.90 -12.25 6.70
N LEU A 25 -3.28 -11.17 6.23
CA LEU A 25 -3.52 -10.65 4.87
C LEU A 25 -3.22 -11.69 3.78
N GLU A 26 -2.11 -12.43 3.91
CA GLU A 26 -1.77 -13.50 2.95
C GLU A 26 -2.83 -14.60 2.90
N SER A 27 -3.38 -14.95 4.06
CA SER A 27 -4.45 -15.95 4.17
C SER A 27 -5.72 -15.46 3.50
N LEU A 28 -6.12 -14.21 3.79
CA LEU A 28 -7.30 -13.56 3.21
C LEU A 28 -7.18 -13.41 1.68
N ALA A 29 -6.02 -12.98 1.19
CA ALA A 29 -5.75 -12.88 -0.24
C ALA A 29 -5.82 -14.25 -0.93
N PHE A 30 -5.30 -15.30 -0.29
CA PHE A 30 -5.34 -16.65 -0.83
C PHE A 30 -6.76 -17.21 -0.90
N GLU A 31 -7.60 -16.95 0.12
CA GLU A 31 -9.01 -17.32 0.11
C GLU A 31 -9.80 -16.61 -0.99
N ALA A 32 -9.63 -15.31 -1.14
CA ALA A 32 -10.23 -14.55 -2.23
C ALA A 32 -9.79 -15.08 -3.61
N LYS A 33 -8.53 -15.52 -3.73
CA LYS A 33 -8.00 -16.12 -4.96
C LYS A 33 -8.65 -17.46 -5.29
N LYS A 34 -8.94 -18.30 -4.29
CA LYS A 34 -9.69 -19.56 -4.47
C LYS A 34 -11.09 -19.28 -4.99
N ILE A 35 -11.78 -18.30 -4.39
CA ILE A 35 -13.14 -17.91 -4.80
C ILE A 35 -13.13 -17.40 -6.25
N ARG A 36 -12.15 -16.58 -6.61
CA ARG A 36 -12.01 -16.02 -7.97
C ARG A 36 -11.66 -17.07 -9.02
N LEU A 37 -10.97 -18.15 -8.64
CA LEU A 37 -10.46 -19.17 -9.55
C LEU A 37 -10.91 -20.57 -9.12
N PRO A 38 -12.22 -20.88 -9.17
CA PRO A 38 -12.76 -22.14 -8.65
C PRO A 38 -12.28 -23.37 -9.43
N ASN A 39 -12.00 -23.22 -10.73
CA ASN A 39 -11.57 -24.30 -11.62
C ASN A 39 -10.07 -24.61 -11.52
N THR A 40 -9.30 -23.81 -10.77
CA THR A 40 -7.85 -23.99 -10.64
C THR A 40 -7.53 -24.84 -9.41
N PRO A 41 -6.89 -26.01 -9.56
CA PRO A 41 -6.48 -26.83 -8.42
C PRO A 41 -5.60 -26.06 -7.44
N ILE A 42 -5.82 -26.26 -6.13
CA ILE A 42 -5.13 -25.53 -5.05
C ILE A 42 -3.61 -25.58 -5.17
N ARG A 43 -3.06 -26.72 -5.61
CA ARG A 43 -1.61 -26.91 -5.82
C ARG A 43 -0.99 -25.99 -6.87
N PHE A 44 -1.81 -25.41 -7.76
CA PHE A 44 -1.37 -24.48 -8.80
C PHE A 44 -1.65 -23.01 -8.45
N LEU A 45 -2.32 -22.74 -7.33
CA LEU A 45 -2.55 -21.38 -6.85
C LEU A 45 -1.31 -20.87 -6.11
N ALA A 46 -0.63 -19.90 -6.72
CA ALA A 46 0.47 -19.19 -6.06
C ALA A 46 -0.07 -18.33 -4.90
N LYS A 47 0.58 -18.44 -3.73
CA LYS A 47 0.32 -17.54 -2.60
C LYS A 47 0.92 -16.17 -2.91
N ASP A 48 0.19 -15.12 -2.56
CA ASP A 48 0.70 -13.76 -2.67
C ASP A 48 1.57 -13.48 -1.43
N GLU A 49 2.73 -12.87 -1.65
CA GLU A 49 3.64 -12.49 -0.57
C GLU A 49 3.53 -10.99 -0.29
N TYR A 50 3.39 -10.65 0.99
CA TYR A 50 3.37 -9.28 1.48
C TYR A 50 4.53 -9.03 2.45
N ARG A 51 5.02 -7.79 2.43
CA ARG A 51 6.04 -7.27 3.34
C ARG A 51 5.67 -5.86 3.73
N ASP A 52 5.81 -5.52 5.00
CA ASP A 52 5.52 -4.18 5.54
C ASP A 52 6.78 -3.41 5.96
N ASP A 53 7.98 -3.95 5.74
CA ASP A 53 9.26 -3.31 6.06
C ASP A 53 9.67 -2.18 5.08
N THR A 54 8.94 -2.05 3.98
CA THR A 54 9.15 -1.01 2.98
C THR A 54 7.88 -0.19 2.80
N THR A 55 8.00 1.12 2.54
CA THR A 55 6.84 1.99 2.28
C THR A 55 5.99 1.44 1.14
N SER A 56 6.60 0.98 0.06
CA SER A 56 5.89 0.38 -1.08
C SER A 56 5.20 -0.94 -0.73
N GLY A 57 5.85 -1.78 0.06
CA GLY A 57 5.27 -3.03 0.55
C GLY A 57 4.07 -2.78 1.46
N LEU A 58 4.20 -1.87 2.42
CA LEU A 58 3.11 -1.46 3.32
C LEU A 58 1.97 -0.80 2.55
N MET A 59 2.27 0.08 1.59
CA MET A 59 1.25 0.68 0.71
C MET A 59 0.44 -0.39 0.00
N LYS A 60 1.12 -1.38 -0.60
CA LYS A 60 0.48 -2.49 -1.29
C LYS A 60 -0.37 -3.32 -0.33
N ALA A 61 0.17 -3.67 0.84
CA ALA A 61 -0.55 -4.47 1.83
C ALA A 61 -1.86 -3.80 2.28
N ILE A 62 -1.83 -2.50 2.59
CA ILE A 62 -3.02 -1.73 2.97
C ILE A 62 -4.01 -1.63 1.81
N THR A 63 -3.53 -1.32 0.61
CA THR A 63 -4.38 -1.19 -0.58
C THR A 63 -5.10 -2.49 -0.90
N ASP A 64 -4.37 -3.62 -0.89
CA ASP A 64 -4.94 -4.93 -1.20
C ASP A 64 -5.89 -5.40 -0.10
N PHE A 65 -5.57 -5.17 1.19
CA PHE A 65 -6.51 -5.41 2.28
C PHE A 65 -7.85 -4.68 2.08
N LEU A 66 -7.80 -3.37 1.82
CA LEU A 66 -9.01 -2.56 1.65
C LEU A 66 -9.86 -3.05 0.47
N LYS A 67 -9.23 -3.43 -0.64
CA LYS A 67 -9.92 -4.02 -1.80
C LYS A 67 -10.56 -5.37 -1.49
N LEU A 68 -9.85 -6.22 -0.76
CA LEU A 68 -10.37 -7.53 -0.35
C LEU A 68 -11.54 -7.38 0.63
N SER A 69 -11.54 -6.34 1.47
CA SER A 69 -12.66 -5.96 2.34
C SER A 69 -13.83 -5.29 1.58
N GLY A 70 -13.74 -5.15 0.25
CA GLY A 70 -14.81 -4.58 -0.59
C GLY A 70 -14.77 -3.06 -0.76
N TYR A 71 -13.74 -2.38 -0.27
CA TYR A 71 -13.62 -0.93 -0.39
C TYR A 71 -12.80 -0.50 -1.60
N LYS A 72 -13.06 0.74 -2.04
CA LYS A 72 -12.27 1.38 -3.10
C LYS A 72 -11.05 2.07 -2.49
N ALA A 73 -9.87 1.52 -2.75
CA ALA A 73 -8.59 2.10 -2.35
C ALA A 73 -7.73 2.52 -3.55
N GLU A 74 -7.24 3.75 -3.52
CA GLU A 74 -6.39 4.35 -4.55
C GLU A 74 -5.07 4.85 -3.93
N GLN A 75 -3.97 4.65 -4.67
CA GLN A 75 -2.68 5.26 -4.35
C GLN A 75 -2.64 6.66 -4.95
N ILE A 76 -2.25 7.64 -4.13
CA ILE A 76 -2.20 9.04 -4.52
C ILE A 76 -1.04 9.29 -5.50
N ASN A 77 0.13 8.71 -5.19
CA ASN A 77 1.26 8.71 -6.11
C ASN A 77 1.09 7.57 -7.11
N ARG A 78 0.55 7.91 -8.29
CA ARG A 78 0.34 6.94 -9.37
C ARG A 78 1.31 7.17 -10.53
N ARG A 79 1.81 6.06 -11.06
CA ARG A 79 2.57 6.02 -12.32
C ARG A 79 1.57 6.04 -13.47
N ILE A 80 1.62 7.08 -14.31
CA ILE A 80 0.78 7.16 -15.51
C ILE A 80 1.63 6.82 -16.73
N THR A 81 1.11 5.91 -17.53
CA THR A 81 1.71 5.51 -18.80
C THR A 81 0.83 6.03 -19.92
N THR A 82 1.37 6.91 -20.74
CA THR A 82 0.69 7.45 -21.92
C THR A 82 1.23 6.73 -23.15
N LYS A 83 0.34 6.20 -23.98
CA LYS A 83 0.70 5.58 -25.25
C LYS A 83 0.23 6.47 -26.39
N THR A 84 1.17 7.01 -27.14
CA THR A 84 0.89 7.80 -28.33
C THR A 84 1.16 6.94 -29.55
N ILE A 85 0.13 6.72 -30.37
CA ILE A 85 0.27 6.01 -31.65
C ILE A 85 0.38 7.06 -32.74
N PHE A 86 1.42 6.99 -33.57
CA PHE A 86 1.59 7.87 -34.72
C PHE A 86 1.72 7.04 -36.00
N THR A 87 1.10 7.54 -37.06
CA THR A 87 1.12 6.92 -38.39
C THR A 87 2.00 7.75 -39.30
N ASN A 88 3.02 7.13 -39.91
CA ASN A 88 3.86 7.80 -40.90
C ASN A 88 3.10 8.05 -42.21
N VAL A 89 3.64 8.89 -43.08
CA VAL A 89 3.05 9.21 -44.40
C VAL A 89 2.89 7.99 -45.34
N ILE A 90 3.57 6.89 -45.03
CA ILE A 90 3.51 5.60 -45.75
C ILE A 90 2.49 4.64 -45.11
N GLY A 91 1.73 5.08 -44.10
CA GLY A 91 0.69 4.27 -43.43
C GLY A 91 1.20 3.36 -42.31
N HIS A 92 2.50 3.32 -42.02
CA HIS A 92 3.05 2.53 -40.91
C HIS A 92 2.74 3.18 -39.56
N GLN A 93 2.11 2.42 -38.65
CA GLN A 93 1.88 2.82 -37.27
C GLN A 93 3.06 2.47 -36.36
N ARG A 94 3.46 3.41 -35.50
CA ARG A 94 4.40 3.20 -34.41
C ARG A 94 3.78 3.71 -33.12
N SER A 95 4.10 3.09 -31.99
CA SER A 95 3.65 3.56 -30.68
C SER A 95 4.82 3.95 -29.80
N ILE A 96 4.75 5.15 -29.23
CA ILE A 96 5.66 5.63 -28.20
C ILE A 96 4.94 5.48 -26.87
N ILE A 97 5.61 4.84 -25.91
CA ILE A 97 5.12 4.70 -24.54
C ILE A 97 5.97 5.62 -23.67
N GLU A 98 5.32 6.62 -23.09
CA GLU A 98 5.93 7.49 -22.10
C GLU A 98 5.39 7.12 -20.72
N THR A 99 6.26 7.09 -19.71
CA THR A 99 5.81 6.85 -18.35
C THR A 99 6.35 7.91 -17.41
N HIS A 100 5.44 8.62 -16.74
CA HIS A 100 5.78 9.67 -15.79
C HIS A 100 5.05 9.46 -14.46
N TRP A 101 5.67 9.95 -13.39
CA TRP A 101 5.06 9.98 -12.07
C TRP A 101 4.34 11.30 -11.89
N ILE A 102 3.03 11.27 -11.69
CA ILE A 102 2.28 12.47 -11.34
C ILE A 102 2.31 12.62 -9.82
N LYS A 103 2.78 13.77 -9.35
CA LYS A 103 2.62 14.22 -7.96
C LYS A 103 1.44 15.18 -7.92
N ASN A 104 0.38 14.85 -7.20
CA ASN A 104 -0.74 15.77 -7.01
C ASN A 104 -0.33 16.83 -5.97
N GLY A 105 -0.15 18.08 -6.38
CA GLY A 105 0.43 19.15 -5.53
C GLY A 105 -0.35 19.53 -4.25
N ILE A 106 -1.60 19.12 -4.10
CA ILE A 106 -2.42 19.33 -2.87
C ILE A 106 -2.40 18.07 -1.97
N ASN A 107 -1.94 16.95 -2.51
CA ASN A 107 -2.08 15.60 -1.95
C ASN A 107 -0.73 15.01 -1.49
N GLU A 108 0.31 15.84 -1.36
CA GLU A 108 1.68 15.40 -1.05
C GLU A 108 1.85 14.78 0.34
N MET A 109 0.88 14.97 1.24
CA MET A 109 1.00 14.49 2.63
C MET A 109 0.53 13.05 2.84
N PHE A 110 -0.20 12.47 1.89
CA PHE A 110 -0.83 11.15 2.04
C PHE A 110 -0.45 10.21 0.89
N ASP A 111 -0.36 8.92 1.20
CA ASP A 111 0.04 7.89 0.24
C ASP A 111 -1.17 7.17 -0.36
N ILE A 112 -2.21 6.94 0.45
CA ILE A 112 -3.41 6.19 0.06
C ILE A 112 -4.66 7.00 0.42
N SER A 113 -5.65 6.96 -0.48
CA SER A 113 -7.01 7.42 -0.22
C SER A 113 -7.98 6.27 -0.41
N THR A 114 -8.90 6.10 0.53
CA THR A 114 -9.96 5.08 0.45
C THR A 114 -11.29 5.67 0.86
N ILE A 115 -12.37 5.09 0.35
CA ILE A 115 -13.74 5.45 0.75
C ILE A 115 -14.33 4.21 1.43
N ILE A 116 -14.75 4.38 2.68
CA ILE A 116 -15.36 3.35 3.53
C ILE A 116 -16.74 3.85 3.93
N GLY A 117 -17.79 3.30 3.30
CA GLY A 117 -19.14 3.84 3.42
C GLY A 117 -19.21 5.28 2.89
N GLU A 118 -19.58 6.23 3.75
CA GLU A 118 -19.66 7.66 3.43
C GLU A 118 -18.39 8.44 3.86
N ILE A 119 -17.45 7.78 4.53
CA ILE A 119 -16.26 8.41 5.10
C ILE A 119 -15.07 8.26 4.15
N THR A 120 -14.39 9.38 3.89
CA THR A 120 -13.10 9.35 3.20
C THR A 120 -11.99 9.12 4.23
N VAL A 121 -11.11 8.15 3.98
CA VAL A 121 -9.94 7.90 4.83
C VAL A 121 -8.67 8.16 4.03
N ARG A 122 -7.78 8.96 4.59
CA ARG A 122 -6.44 9.26 4.06
C ARG A 122 -5.38 8.65 4.95
N ILE A 123 -4.48 7.91 4.34
CA ILE A 123 -3.45 7.15 5.06
C ILE A 123 -2.09 7.67 4.64
N ARG A 124 -1.30 8.09 5.63
CA ARG A 124 0.10 8.45 5.47
C ARG A 124 0.98 7.34 6.04
N ILE A 125 1.99 6.94 5.29
CA ILE A 125 2.97 5.95 5.75
C ILE A 125 4.22 6.68 6.20
N SER A 126 4.54 6.55 7.49
CA SER A 126 5.79 7.03 8.07
C SER A 126 6.70 5.84 8.37
N ARG A 127 8.02 6.05 8.32
CA ARG A 127 8.99 5.08 8.87
C ARG A 127 9.59 5.51 10.20
N ASP A 128 9.27 6.72 10.65
CA ASP A 128 9.78 7.20 11.92
C ASP A 128 9.05 6.50 13.06
N LEU A 129 9.81 5.72 13.83
CA LEU A 129 9.35 4.98 15.00
C LEU A 129 8.72 5.89 16.08
N GLN A 130 9.04 7.18 16.06
CA GLN A 130 8.51 8.17 17.01
C GLN A 130 7.21 8.86 16.53
N SER A 131 6.74 8.55 15.33
CA SER A 131 5.42 9.00 14.86
C SER A 131 4.37 8.23 15.64
N HIS A 132 3.84 8.83 16.72
CA HIS A 132 2.63 8.31 17.34
C HIS A 132 1.53 8.21 16.28
N ALA A 133 0.68 7.19 16.35
CA ALA A 133 -0.47 7.09 15.46
C ALA A 133 -1.31 8.36 15.62
N GLN A 134 -1.23 9.28 14.67
CA GLN A 134 -2.03 10.49 14.68
C GLN A 134 -3.27 10.18 13.85
N VAL A 135 -4.41 10.15 14.54
CA VAL A 135 -5.73 10.08 13.92
C VAL A 135 -6.34 11.46 14.07
N THR A 136 -6.64 12.09 12.94
CA THR A 136 -7.33 13.38 12.88
C THR A 136 -8.65 13.18 12.16
N GLU A 137 -9.73 13.68 12.76
CA GLU A 137 -11.08 13.57 12.22
C GLU A 137 -11.62 14.97 11.93
N GLU A 138 -11.93 15.24 10.66
CA GLU A 138 -12.52 16.49 10.21
C GLU A 138 -13.74 16.14 9.35
N ALA A 139 -14.95 16.41 9.84
CA ALA A 139 -16.22 16.37 9.11
C ALA A 139 -16.29 15.40 7.90
N GLY A 140 -16.26 14.07 8.16
CA GLY A 140 -16.36 13.03 7.12
C GLY A 140 -15.03 12.60 6.48
N LEU A 141 -13.91 13.15 6.94
CA LEU A 141 -12.54 12.79 6.57
C LEU A 141 -11.77 12.29 7.79
N ILE A 142 -11.20 11.09 7.70
CA ILE A 142 -10.28 10.54 8.72
C ILE A 142 -8.88 10.48 8.11
N SER A 143 -7.92 11.14 8.77
CA SER A 143 -6.51 11.09 8.40
C SER A 143 -5.73 10.28 9.42
N VAL A 144 -5.03 9.24 8.98
CA VAL A 144 -4.24 8.36 9.85
C VAL A 144 -2.80 8.26 9.37
N THR A 145 -1.85 8.37 10.31
CA THR A 145 -0.44 8.03 10.05
C THR A 145 -0.10 6.66 10.63
N VAL A 146 0.44 5.78 9.78
CA VAL A 146 0.79 4.40 10.15
C VAL A 146 2.24 4.08 9.77
N THR A 147 2.84 3.18 10.54
CA THR A 147 4.23 2.73 10.35
C THR A 147 4.32 1.22 10.06
N SER A 148 3.29 0.46 10.43
CA SER A 148 3.19 -0.98 10.19
C SER A 148 1.79 -1.38 9.76
N PHE A 149 1.67 -2.56 9.17
CA PHE A 149 0.36 -3.09 8.78
C PHE A 149 -0.52 -3.41 10.00
N GLU A 150 0.11 -3.87 11.09
CA GLU A 150 -0.59 -4.15 12.35
C GLU A 150 -1.23 -2.87 12.92
N GLN A 151 -0.52 -1.74 12.89
CA GLN A 151 -1.04 -0.46 13.36
C GLN A 151 -2.27 -0.02 12.55
N PHE A 152 -2.21 -0.20 11.23
CA PHE A 152 -3.35 0.04 10.35
C PHE A 152 -4.54 -0.87 10.69
N LEU A 153 -4.32 -2.17 10.89
CA LEU A 153 -5.41 -3.10 11.26
C LEU A 153 -6.06 -2.74 12.59
N LYS A 154 -5.29 -2.35 13.60
CA LYS A 154 -5.83 -1.90 14.89
C LYS A 154 -6.72 -0.68 14.72
N PHE A 155 -6.27 0.32 13.96
CA PHE A 155 -7.07 1.48 13.61
C PHE A 155 -8.36 1.09 12.87
N TYR A 156 -8.26 0.23 11.87
CA TYR A 156 -9.39 -0.21 11.06
C TYR A 156 -10.44 -0.94 11.90
N ASN A 157 -10.02 -1.88 12.75
CA ASN A 157 -10.92 -2.62 13.61
C ASN A 157 -11.61 -1.72 14.64
N LEU A 158 -10.88 -0.78 15.24
CA LEU A 158 -11.43 0.16 16.20
C LEU A 158 -12.47 1.09 15.57
N LYS A 159 -12.26 1.55 14.33
CA LYS A 159 -13.13 2.54 13.68
C LYS A 159 -14.28 1.95 12.88
N PHE A 160 -14.12 0.73 12.36
CA PHE A 160 -15.06 0.16 11.39
C PHE A 160 -15.57 -1.23 11.76
N GLN A 161 -15.05 -1.88 12.82
CA GLN A 161 -15.52 -3.20 13.26
C GLN A 161 -16.16 -3.23 14.66
N GLU A 162 -16.46 -2.09 15.28
CA GLU A 162 -17.38 -2.04 16.43
C GLU A 162 -18.80 -2.44 15.98
N GLY A 163 -19.04 -3.74 15.82
CA GLY A 163 -20.34 -4.27 15.39
C GLY A 163 -20.41 -5.74 14.98
N ASN A 164 -19.31 -6.49 14.89
CA ASN A 164 -19.37 -7.95 14.69
C ASN A 164 -18.42 -8.67 15.65
N PRO A 165 -18.94 -9.25 16.76
CA PRO A 165 -18.15 -10.15 17.58
C PRO A 165 -17.94 -11.48 16.81
N CYS A 166 -16.67 -11.91 16.80
CA CYS A 166 -16.18 -13.29 16.66
C CYS A 166 -16.84 -14.21 15.62
#